data_AF-A0A2H6HUU7-F1
#
_entry.id   AF-A0A2H6HUU7-F1
#
_cell.length_a   1.000
_cell.length_b   1.000
_cell.length_c   1.000
_cell.angle_alpha   90.00
_cell.angle_beta   90.00
_cell.angle_gamma   90.00
#
_symmetry.space_group_name_H-M   'P 1'
#
loop_
_entity.id
_entity.type
_entity.pdbx_description
1 polymer ?
#
loop_
_entity_poly.entity_id
_entity_poly.type
_entity_poly.pdbx_seq_one_letter_code
_entity_poly.pdbx_strand_id
1 'polypeptide(L)'
;MIVENPLSIVAVIDENYEVTFASPGLCDTIGYPYRELIGMDFRKVLTDEQREMIADRYIRRRRGENTPHQYGIDLIAKNGEIRSTIANISLATGPNGEKQSIVNMVDITDRKEINGETNQ
;
A
#
# COMPACT_ATOMS: atom_id res chain seq x y z
N MET A 1 -17.50 20.53 15.96
CA MET A 1 -16.15 19.95 15.79
C MET A 1 -16.29 18.88 14.73
N ILE A 2 -15.92 19.18 13.48
CA ILE A 2 -15.87 18.15 12.44
C ILE A 2 -14.57 17.41 12.68
N VAL A 3 -14.65 16.16 13.14
CA VAL A 3 -13.51 15.27 13.14
C VAL A 3 -13.29 14.94 11.68
N GLU A 4 -12.29 15.56 11.05
CA GLU A 4 -11.77 15.09 9.77
C GLU A 4 -11.25 13.67 10.02
N ASN A 5 -12.10 12.68 9.78
CA ASN A 5 -11.69 11.30 9.81
C ASN A 5 -10.83 11.12 8.55
N PRO A 6 -9.50 10.88 8.66
CA PRO A 6 -8.69 10.64 7.47
C PRO A 6 -9.36 9.51 6.69
N LEU A 7 -9.72 9.79 5.44
CA LEU A 7 -10.29 8.79 4.53
C LEU A 7 -9.42 7.54 4.63
N SER A 8 -10.01 6.41 5.02
CA SER A 8 -9.25 5.18 5.17
C SER A 8 -8.56 4.85 3.84
N ILE A 9 -7.23 4.74 3.86
CA ILE A 9 -6.43 4.43 2.68
C ILE A 9 -6.37 2.92 2.58
N VAL A 10 -7.04 2.34 1.58
CA VAL A 10 -7.17 0.89 1.43
C VAL A 10 -6.91 0.48 0.00
N ALA A 11 -6.15 -0.59 -0.19
CA ALA A 11 -5.98 -1.29 -1.45
C ALA A 11 -6.26 -2.79 -1.29
N VAL A 12 -6.80 -3.42 -2.33
CA VAL A 12 -6.85 -4.90 -2.44
C VAL A 12 -6.07 -5.32 -3.66
N ILE A 13 -5.24 -6.34 -3.51
CA ILE A 13 -4.30 -6.80 -4.54
C ILE A 13 -4.47 -8.32 -4.74
N ASP A 14 -4.52 -8.77 -5.98
CA ASP A 14 -4.68 -10.18 -6.35
C ASP A 14 -3.35 -10.92 -6.61
N GLU A 15 -3.41 -12.18 -7.03
CA GLU A 15 -2.20 -12.97 -7.33
C GLU A 15 -1.31 -12.44 -8.44
N ASN A 16 -1.89 -11.66 -9.37
CA ASN A 16 -1.19 -11.11 -10.52
C ASN A 16 -0.51 -9.77 -10.21
N TYR A 17 -0.44 -9.40 -8.92
CA TYR A 17 0.03 -8.09 -8.45
C TYR A 17 -0.89 -6.93 -8.86
N GLU A 18 -2.10 -7.23 -9.33
CA GLU A 18 -3.03 -6.23 -9.83
C GLU A 18 -3.88 -5.68 -8.69
N VAL A 19 -4.04 -4.36 -8.67
CA VAL A 19 -4.97 -3.70 -7.74
C VAL A 19 -6.40 -3.97 -8.21
N THR A 20 -7.17 -4.68 -7.39
CA THR A 20 -8.57 -5.03 -7.65
C THR A 20 -9.54 -4.09 -6.95
N PHE A 21 -9.07 -3.34 -5.94
CA PHE A 21 -9.82 -2.28 -5.29
C PHE A 21 -8.86 -1.21 -4.76
N ALA A 22 -9.29 0.05 -4.85
CA ALA A 22 -8.65 1.21 -4.24
C ALA A 22 -9.72 2.09 -3.59
N SER A 23 -9.50 2.53 -2.36
CA SER A 23 -10.38 3.50 -1.72
C SER A 23 -10.19 4.91 -2.32
N PRO A 24 -11.18 5.81 -2.17
CA PRO A 24 -11.01 7.22 -2.54
C PRO A 24 -9.80 7.86 -1.84
N GLY A 25 -9.58 7.54 -0.55
CA GLY A 25 -8.42 8.03 0.19
C GLY A 25 -7.09 7.64 -0.46
N LEU A 26 -6.96 6.43 -1.00
CA LEU A 26 -5.76 6.07 -1.77
C LEU A 26 -5.63 6.90 -3.05
N CYS A 27 -6.72 7.02 -3.82
CA CYS A 27 -6.72 7.81 -5.05
C CYS A 27 -6.26 9.25 -4.80
N ASP A 28 -6.77 9.86 -3.72
CA ASP A 28 -6.45 11.22 -3.32
C ASP A 28 -4.99 11.35 -2.85
N THR A 29 -4.50 10.39 -2.05
CA THR A 29 -3.12 10.40 -1.54
C THR A 29 -2.07 10.29 -2.65
N ILE A 30 -2.24 9.37 -3.61
CA ILE A 30 -1.24 9.13 -4.68
C ILE A 30 -1.59 9.83 -6.01
N GLY A 31 -2.72 10.53 -6.09
CA GLY A 31 -3.11 11.33 -7.24
C GLY A 31 -3.48 10.52 -8.50
N TYR A 32 -3.70 9.22 -8.37
CA TYR A 32 -4.18 8.38 -9.46
C TYR A 32 -5.70 8.26 -9.40
N PRO A 33 -6.42 8.45 -10.53
CA PRO A 33 -7.85 8.16 -10.54
C PRO A 33 -8.08 6.65 -10.43
N TYR A 34 -9.17 6.27 -9.77
CA TYR A 34 -9.55 4.86 -9.54
C TYR A 34 -9.41 3.98 -10.80
N ARG A 35 -9.91 4.45 -11.94
CA ARG A 35 -9.86 3.72 -13.23
C ARG A 35 -8.45 3.41 -13.74
N GLU A 36 -7.44 4.17 -13.33
CA GLU A 36 -6.04 3.93 -13.68
C GLU A 36 -5.37 3.01 -12.67
N LEU A 37 -5.82 3.01 -11.41
CA LEU A 37 -5.32 2.10 -10.37
C LEU A 37 -5.84 0.68 -10.58
N ILE A 38 -7.11 0.49 -10.93
CA ILE A 38 -7.65 -0.85 -11.11
C ILE A 38 -6.96 -1.57 -12.28
N GLY A 39 -6.45 -2.78 -12.02
CA GLY A 39 -5.64 -3.54 -12.97
C GLY A 39 -4.18 -3.08 -13.06
N MET A 40 -3.79 -2.03 -12.33
CA MET A 40 -2.39 -1.64 -12.24
C MET A 40 -1.61 -2.63 -11.39
N ASP A 41 -0.43 -3.00 -11.85
CA ASP A 41 0.58 -3.65 -11.01
C ASP A 41 1.01 -2.70 -9.89
N PHE A 42 0.70 -3.03 -8.64
CA PHE A 42 0.99 -2.14 -7.49
C PHE A 42 2.48 -1.81 -7.34
N ARG A 43 3.39 -2.63 -7.89
CA ARG A 43 4.83 -2.41 -7.80
C ARG A 43 5.29 -1.18 -8.59
N LYS A 44 4.45 -0.68 -9.50
CA LYS A 44 4.71 0.55 -10.27
C LYS A 44 4.61 1.81 -9.43
N VAL A 45 3.89 1.77 -8.30
CA VAL A 45 3.79 2.89 -7.37
C VAL A 45 4.74 2.74 -6.19
N LEU A 46 5.72 1.82 -6.25
CA LEU A 46 6.76 1.67 -5.23
C LEU A 46 8.07 2.30 -5.71
N THR A 47 8.83 2.82 -4.75
CA THR A 47 10.24 3.20 -4.96
C THR A 47 11.06 2.00 -5.41
N ASP A 48 12.10 2.25 -6.22
CA ASP A 48 12.96 1.16 -6.72
C ASP A 48 13.67 0.42 -5.57
N GLU A 49 14.03 1.13 -4.50
CA GLU A 49 14.67 0.56 -3.30
C GLU A 49 13.77 -0.45 -2.58
N GLN A 50 12.47 -0.18 -2.50
CA GLN A 50 11.53 -1.03 -1.75
C GLN A 50 10.87 -2.10 -2.62
N ARG A 51 10.87 -1.94 -3.95
CA ARG A 51 10.11 -2.78 -4.87
C ARG A 51 10.41 -4.28 -4.72
N GLU A 52 11.69 -4.65 -4.69
CA GLU A 52 12.10 -6.06 -4.59
C GLU A 52 11.74 -6.68 -3.23
N MET A 53 12.07 -5.97 -2.15
CA MET A 53 11.76 -6.43 -0.78
C MET A 53 10.25 -6.63 -0.58
N ILE A 54 9.42 -5.71 -1.07
CA ILE A 54 7.96 -5.80 -0.93
C ILE A 54 7.42 -6.92 -1.81
N ALA A 55 7.95 -7.11 -3.02
CA ALA A 55 7.56 -8.22 -3.89
C ALA A 55 7.89 -9.59 -3.28
N ASP A 56 9.06 -9.75 -2.65
CA ASP A 56 9.41 -10.97 -1.91
C ASP A 56 8.42 -11.24 -0.76
N ARG A 57 8.19 -10.22 0.08
CA ARG A 57 7.22 -10.30 1.19
C ARG A 57 5.82 -10.64 0.72
N TYR A 58 5.42 -10.12 -0.44
CA TYR A 58 4.13 -10.40 -1.07
C TYR A 58 3.99 -11.90 -1.39
N ILE A 59 4.98 -12.47 -2.08
CA ILE A 59 4.99 -13.90 -2.46
C ILE A 59 5.00 -14.78 -1.21
N ARG A 60 5.90 -14.49 -0.26
CA ARG A 60 6.05 -15.26 0.99
C ARG A 60 4.77 -15.24 1.82
N ARG A 61 4.12 -14.08 1.96
CA ARG A 61 2.82 -13.97 2.64
C ARG A 61 1.75 -14.84 1.99
N ARG A 62 1.67 -14.89 0.65
CA ARG A 62 0.70 -15.74 -0.06
C ARG A 62 0.96 -17.23 0.12
N ARG A 63 2.23 -17.62 0.34
CA ARG A 63 2.64 -19.00 0.70
C ARG A 63 2.35 -19.37 2.16
N GLY A 64 1.92 -18.40 2.99
CA GLY A 64 1.69 -18.61 4.41
C GLY A 64 2.96 -18.54 5.26
N GLU A 65 4.06 -18.01 4.70
CA GLU A 65 5.29 -17.79 5.46
C GLU A 65 5.16 -16.60 6.40
N ASN A 66 5.94 -16.63 7.49
CA ASN A 66 5.96 -15.54 8.45
C ASN A 66 6.61 -14.29 7.84
N THR A 67 5.81 -13.22 7.75
CA THR A 67 6.21 -11.92 7.20
C THR A 67 5.63 -10.80 8.06
N PRO A 68 6.32 -9.65 8.25
CA PRO A 68 5.80 -8.56 9.07
C PRO A 68 4.47 -8.03 8.54
N HIS A 69 3.43 -8.00 9.39
CA HIS A 69 2.09 -7.53 9.00
C HIS A 69 1.97 -6.01 8.96
N GLN A 70 2.89 -5.30 9.61
CA GLN A 70 2.93 -3.84 9.63
C GLN A 70 4.34 -3.36 9.29
N TYR A 71 4.47 -2.43 8.34
CA TYR A 71 5.74 -1.79 8.00
C TYR A 71 5.53 -0.53 7.15
N GLY A 72 6.57 0.32 7.09
CA GLY A 72 6.56 1.51 6.25
C GLY A 72 6.65 1.18 4.76
N ILE A 73 5.86 1.87 3.95
CA ILE A 73 5.90 1.80 2.48
C ILE A 73 5.88 3.22 1.93
N ASP A 74 6.81 3.53 1.04
CA ASP A 74 6.87 4.79 0.31
C ASP A 74 6.25 4.59 -1.07
N LEU A 75 5.18 5.34 -1.33
CA LEU A 75 4.43 5.30 -2.59
C LEU A 75 4.83 6.46 -3.49
N ILE A 76 5.05 6.17 -4.78
CA ILE A 76 5.28 7.20 -5.80
C ILE A 76 3.92 7.68 -6.31
N ALA A 77 3.58 8.93 -5.99
CA ALA A 77 2.40 9.59 -6.53
C ALA A 77 2.53 9.89 -8.02
N LYS A 78 1.41 10.13 -8.71
CA LYS A 78 1.37 10.38 -10.16
C LYS A 78 2.20 11.59 -10.60
N ASN A 79 2.37 12.57 -9.73
CA ASN A 79 3.20 13.76 -9.94
C ASN A 79 4.69 13.54 -9.60
N GLY A 80 5.07 12.34 -9.15
CA GLY A 80 6.43 11.98 -8.76
C GLY A 80 6.76 12.22 -7.28
N GLU A 81 5.86 12.79 -6.48
CA GLU A 81 6.07 12.95 -5.04
C GLU A 81 6.09 11.60 -4.32
N ILE A 82 6.86 11.52 -3.24
CA ILE A 82 6.88 10.34 -2.38
C ILE A 82 5.89 10.55 -1.23
N ARG A 83 4.95 9.61 -1.08
CA ARG A 83 3.99 9.54 0.02
C ARG A 83 4.38 8.43 0.97
N SER A 84 4.81 8.79 2.17
CA SER A 84 5.22 7.82 3.19
C SER A 84 4.02 7.31 3.95
N THR A 85 3.87 5.99 4.03
CA THR A 85 2.74 5.35 4.69
C THR A 85 3.19 4.27 5.67
N ILE A 86 2.37 3.98 6.68
CA ILE A 86 2.47 2.74 7.47
C ILE A 86 1.36 1.80 6.98
N ALA A 87 1.75 0.68 6.39
CA ALA A 87 0.84 -0.31 5.86
C ALA A 87 0.61 -1.44 6.85
N ASN A 88 -0.65 -1.87 7.00
CA ASN A 88 -1.10 -3.06 7.69
C ASN A 88 -1.66 -4.02 6.65
N ILE A 89 -1.05 -5.20 6.53
CA ILE A 89 -1.31 -6.15 5.44
C ILE A 89 -1.82 -7.46 6.00
N SER A 90 -2.99 -7.86 5.52
CA SER A 90 -3.60 -9.16 5.79
C SER A 90 -3.87 -9.91 4.48
N LEU A 91 -3.95 -11.23 4.58
CA LEU A 91 -4.36 -12.08 3.47
C LEU A 91 -5.80 -12.52 3.74
N ALA A 92 -6.68 -12.29 2.78
CA ALA A 92 -8.05 -12.77 2.77
C ALA A 92 -8.21 -13.85 1.70
N THR A 93 -9.12 -14.79 1.94
CA THR A 93 -9.51 -15.80 0.97
C THR A 93 -10.94 -15.49 0.53
N GLY A 94 -11.14 -15.29 -0.77
CA GLY A 94 -12.44 -15.08 -1.37
C GLY A 94 -13.28 -16.36 -1.41
N PRO A 95 -14.55 -16.25 -1.81
CA PRO A 95 -15.49 -17.37 -1.81
C PRO A 95 -15.10 -18.52 -2.74
N ASN A 96 -14.28 -18.28 -3.77
CA ASN A 96 -13.81 -19.32 -4.70
C ASN A 96 -12.39 -19.81 -4.36
N GLY A 97 -11.84 -19.42 -3.21
CA GLY A 97 -10.49 -19.79 -2.78
C GLY A 97 -9.39 -18.85 -3.29
N GLU A 98 -9.73 -17.79 -4.00
CA GLU A 98 -8.78 -16.78 -4.46
C GLU A 98 -8.17 -16.03 -3.27
N LYS A 99 -6.84 -15.90 -3.25
CA LYS A 99 -6.15 -15.18 -2.17
C LYS A 99 -5.98 -13.72 -2.57
N GLN A 100 -6.38 -12.80 -1.69
CA GLN A 100 -6.26 -11.37 -1.89
C GLN A 100 -5.52 -10.73 -0.72
N SER A 101 -4.60 -9.82 -1.01
CA SER A 101 -3.97 -9.02 0.05
C SER A 101 -4.79 -7.76 0.28
N ILE A 102 -5.18 -7.52 1.52
CA ILE A 102 -5.84 -6.29 1.94
C ILE A 102 -4.78 -5.43 2.62
N VAL A 103 -4.58 -4.23 2.10
CA VAL A 103 -3.57 -3.28 2.54
C VAL A 103 -4.28 -2.05 3.09
N ASN A 104 -4.21 -1.84 4.41
CA ASN A 104 -4.69 -0.63 5.07
C ASN A 104 -3.51 0.27 5.37
N MET A 105 -3.58 1.53 5.00
CA MET A 105 -2.47 2.48 5.12
C MET A 105 -2.86 3.67 5.98
N VAL A 106 -1.86 4.21 6.68
CA VAL A 106 -1.92 5.51 7.34
C VAL A 106 -0.86 6.38 6.69
N ASP A 107 -1.28 7.52 6.16
CA ASP A 107 -0.35 8.53 5.64
C ASP A 107 0.43 9.16 6.81
N ILE A 108 1.75 9.17 6.67
CA ILE A 108 2.69 9.76 7.63
C ILE A 108 3.64 10.75 6.93
N THR A 109 3.32 11.20 5.72
CA THR A 109 4.17 12.09 4.91
C THR A 109 4.56 13.34 5.70
N ASP A 110 3.57 14.07 6.26
CA ASP A 110 3.84 15.26 7.09
C ASP A 110 4.50 14.94 8.44
N ARG A 111 4.40 13.70 8.92
CA ARG A 111 5.01 13.29 10.20
C ARG A 111 6.48 12.89 10.05
N LYS A 112 6.90 12.47 8.86
CA LYS A 112 8.29 12.06 8.59
C LYS A 112 9.22 13.27 8.47
N GLU A 113 8.71 14.43 8.04
CA GLU A 113 9.47 15.68 7.99
C GLU A 113 9.93 16.17 9.38
N ILE A 114 9.28 15.70 10.45
CA ILE A 114 9.59 16.06 11.84
C ILE A 114 10.68 15.14 12.43
N ASN A 115 10.88 13.95 11.87
CA ASN A 115 11.82 12.95 12.36
C ASN A 115 12.90 12.65 11.31
N GLY A 116 13.60 13.70 10.87
CA GLY A 116 14.87 13.54 10.16
C GLY A 116 16.00 13.02 11.06
N GLU A 117 15.77 11.99 11.88
CA GLU A 117 16.81 11.42 12.76
C GLU A 117 16.65 9.90 12.95
N THR A 118 17.64 9.18 12.40
CA THR A 118 18.27 7.95 12.92
C THR A 118 17.47 6.64 12.93
N ASN A 119 17.86 5.70 12.05
CA ASN A 119 18.49 4.47 12.55
C ASN A 119 19.30 3.72 11.47
N GLN A 120 20.62 3.74 11.71
CA GLN A 120 21.69 2.77 11.40
C GLN A 120 21.64 1.92 10.12
#